data_AF-A0A961QUH8-F1
#
_entry.id   AF-A0A961QUH8-F1
#
_cell.length_a   1.000
_cell.length_b   1.000
_cell.length_c   1.000
_cell.angle_alpha   90.00
_cell.angle_beta   90.00
_cell.angle_gamma   90.00
#
_symmetry.space_group_name_H-M   'P 1'
#
loop_
_entity.id
_entity.type
_entity.pdbx_description
1 polymer ?
#
loop_
_entity_poly.entity_id
_entity_poly.type
_entity_poly.pdbx_seq_one_letter_code
_entity_poly.pdbx_strand_id
1 'polypeptide(L)'
;MPAPSLWRLAAFLLFLLLPLAVSAQTPHLQRFLVETSPSALVPDATGFGAMRTDVPVAPLLRGSDRIGWAFITSDFVGTTGYSGKPIHIMVAVDDDARILGVSLVHHSEPIVLIGIPESRIRESISGQVGIDLADLANGGDGPELNIISGATVTIMVIDDSIQRSGIRVARLLGLGGLSAQAEQSGPRFDINPEIAAPDSWFDMLGDGTMRRMTLEVGQVNAAFEALDDPRAARRALTDPPETTYIDLYAAQVSVPGIGQEVMGAAEYANLTDWLNEGDHAIFVGGQGLYSFKGSGYVRGGIFDRIVLIQGDISVRFRDRDHRRLGDVATEGAPRLTESDIFRIPAESGFDPAEPWRLQLLVQRDVAALERAFTTFDLGYQLPR
;
A
#
# COMPACT_ATOMS: atom_id res chain seq x y z
N MET A 1 -54.21 -4.19 36.03
CA MET A 1 -53.33 -4.25 34.85
C MET A 1 -53.09 -2.81 34.38
N PRO A 2 -51.91 -2.20 34.64
CA PRO A 2 -51.64 -0.85 34.15
C PRO A 2 -51.19 -0.94 32.68
N ALA A 3 -51.75 -0.06 31.84
CA ALA A 3 -51.42 0.03 30.43
C ALA A 3 -49.93 0.33 30.25
N PRO A 4 -49.21 -0.34 29.33
CA PRO A 4 -47.83 0.00 29.03
C PRO A 4 -47.80 1.43 28.49
N SER A 5 -47.03 2.28 29.18
CA SER A 5 -46.87 3.70 28.92
C SER A 5 -46.56 3.98 27.45
N LEU A 6 -47.43 4.76 26.79
CA LEU A 6 -47.26 5.34 25.45
C LEU A 6 -45.86 5.96 25.22
N TRP A 7 -45.18 6.35 26.30
CA TRP A 7 -43.82 6.87 26.28
C TRP A 7 -42.76 5.89 25.78
N ARG A 8 -42.92 4.58 26.07
CA ARG A 8 -41.98 3.55 25.62
C ARG A 8 -42.11 3.26 24.12
N LEU A 9 -43.33 3.37 23.57
CA LEU A 9 -43.56 3.24 22.13
C LEU A 9 -43.03 4.45 21.36
N ALA A 10 -43.19 5.66 21.89
CA ALA A 10 -42.66 6.89 21.28
C ALA A 10 -41.11 6.92 21.27
N ALA A 11 -40.45 6.43 22.33
CA ALA A 11 -39.00 6.33 22.38
C ALA A 11 -38.44 5.28 21.41
N PHE A 12 -39.18 4.18 21.17
CA PHE A 12 -38.78 3.13 20.22
C PHE A 12 -38.98 3.57 18.77
N LEU A 13 -40.03 4.34 18.48
CA LEU A 13 -40.26 4.94 17.15
C LEU A 13 -39.29 6.08 16.82
N LEU A 14 -38.79 6.81 17.82
CA LEU A 14 -37.79 7.86 17.61
C LEU A 14 -36.39 7.28 17.31
N PHE A 15 -36.07 6.09 17.81
CA PHE A 15 -34.82 5.38 17.51
C PHE A 15 -34.81 4.73 16.11
N LEU A 16 -35.98 4.42 15.54
CA LEU A 16 -36.13 3.87 14.19
C LEU A 16 -36.09 4.93 13.07
N LEU A 17 -36.08 6.21 13.41
CA LEU A 17 -36.11 7.34 12.47
C LEU A 17 -34.82 8.16 12.43
N LEU A 18 -33.76 7.77 13.14
CA LEU A 18 -32.43 8.32 12.91
C LEU A 18 -31.87 7.66 11.64
N PRO A 19 -31.76 8.37 10.51
CA PRO A 19 -30.94 7.87 9.43
C PRO A 19 -29.53 7.79 9.99
N LEU A 20 -28.92 6.61 9.94
CA LEU A 20 -27.47 6.50 9.89
C LEU A 20 -27.03 7.28 8.66
N ALA A 21 -26.83 8.58 8.81
CA ALA A 21 -26.10 9.37 7.85
C ALA A 21 -24.66 8.87 7.97
N VAL A 22 -24.36 7.80 7.23
CA VAL A 22 -23.01 7.52 6.78
C VAL A 22 -22.62 8.80 6.06
N SER A 23 -21.78 9.61 6.69
CA SER A 23 -21.20 10.77 6.04
C SER A 23 -20.32 10.22 4.93
N ALA A 24 -20.91 10.04 3.73
CA ALA A 24 -20.14 9.77 2.53
C ALA A 24 -19.16 10.93 2.39
N GLN A 25 -17.88 10.65 2.62
CA GLN A 25 -16.83 11.64 2.51
C GLN A 25 -16.93 12.24 1.11
N THR A 26 -17.11 13.56 1.02
CA THR A 26 -17.27 14.23 -0.27
C THR A 26 -16.01 13.98 -1.10
N PRO A 27 -16.13 13.46 -2.34
CA PRO A 27 -14.96 13.20 -3.17
C PRO A 27 -14.12 14.47 -3.36
N HIS A 28 -12.80 14.31 -3.29
CA HIS A 28 -11.84 15.39 -3.49
C HIS A 28 -11.87 15.91 -4.93
N LEU A 29 -12.22 15.06 -5.91
CA LEU A 29 -12.31 15.46 -7.32
C LEU A 29 -13.15 16.71 -7.55
N GLN A 30 -14.31 16.84 -6.91
CA GLN A 30 -15.20 17.98 -7.14
C GLN A 30 -14.51 19.33 -6.90
N ARG A 31 -13.68 19.40 -5.85
CA ARG A 31 -12.88 20.58 -5.53
C ARG A 31 -11.82 20.83 -6.61
N PHE A 32 -11.05 19.80 -6.96
CA PHE A 32 -9.91 19.96 -7.85
C PHE A 32 -10.28 20.15 -9.32
N LEU A 33 -11.49 19.79 -9.76
CA LEU A 33 -12.03 20.17 -11.07
C LEU A 33 -12.16 21.68 -11.25
N VAL A 34 -12.36 22.43 -10.15
CA VAL A 34 -12.46 23.89 -10.15
C VAL A 34 -11.09 24.55 -10.00
N GLU A 35 -10.21 23.96 -9.20
CA GLU A 35 -8.89 24.53 -8.87
C GLU A 35 -7.81 24.23 -9.93
N THR A 36 -8.00 23.22 -10.79
CA THR A 36 -6.99 22.75 -11.75
C THR A 36 -7.35 23.14 -13.17
N SER A 37 -6.38 23.67 -13.94
CA SER A 37 -6.56 23.85 -15.38
C SER A 37 -6.49 22.50 -16.12
N PRO A 38 -7.41 22.17 -17.05
CA PRO A 38 -7.32 20.96 -17.86
C PRO A 38 -5.97 20.85 -18.60
N SER A 39 -5.48 21.98 -19.14
CA SER A 39 -4.20 22.04 -19.85
C SER A 39 -2.96 21.82 -18.96
N ALA A 40 -3.10 21.98 -17.64
CA ALA A 40 -2.05 21.65 -16.69
C ALA A 40 -1.99 20.15 -16.38
N LEU A 41 -3.05 19.39 -16.68
CA LEU A 41 -3.08 17.93 -16.59
C LEU A 41 -2.63 17.28 -17.90
N VAL A 42 -3.21 17.71 -19.03
CA VAL A 42 -2.83 17.26 -20.38
C VAL A 42 -2.76 18.50 -21.28
N PRO A 43 -1.62 18.82 -21.93
CA PRO A 43 -1.40 20.10 -22.62
C PRO A 43 -2.51 20.54 -23.59
N ASP A 44 -3.10 19.60 -24.34
CA ASP A 44 -4.15 19.89 -25.34
C ASP A 44 -5.58 19.80 -24.80
N ALA A 45 -5.77 19.56 -23.50
CA ALA A 45 -7.10 19.49 -22.91
C ALA A 45 -7.67 20.90 -22.71
N THR A 46 -8.96 21.05 -23.02
CA THR A 46 -9.67 22.34 -22.99
C THR A 46 -10.74 22.42 -21.92
N GLY A 47 -11.13 21.30 -21.30
CA GLY A 47 -12.22 21.27 -20.33
C GLY A 47 -12.32 19.97 -19.55
N PHE A 48 -13.08 20.02 -18.46
CA PHE A 48 -13.61 18.85 -17.76
C PHE A 48 -15.12 18.76 -17.98
N GLY A 49 -15.64 17.55 -18.15
CA GLY A 49 -17.07 17.27 -18.16
C GLY A 49 -17.67 17.19 -16.76
N ALA A 50 -18.97 16.87 -16.69
CA ALA A 50 -19.64 16.63 -15.41
C ALA A 50 -19.06 15.38 -14.72
N MET A 51 -18.81 15.48 -13.42
CA MET A 51 -18.41 14.34 -12.60
C MET A 51 -19.53 13.29 -12.59
N ARG A 52 -19.14 12.02 -12.70
CA ARG A 52 -20.06 10.89 -12.59
C ARG A 52 -20.62 10.78 -11.16
N THR A 53 -21.82 10.21 -11.05
CA THR A 53 -22.52 10.04 -9.78
C THR A 53 -22.19 8.72 -9.07
N ASP A 54 -21.74 7.73 -9.82
CA ASP A 54 -21.44 6.37 -9.34
C ASP A 54 -19.97 6.17 -8.96
N VAL A 55 -19.06 6.88 -9.62
CA VAL A 55 -17.61 6.84 -9.38
C VAL A 55 -17.05 8.26 -9.46
N PRO A 56 -16.14 8.68 -8.57
CA PRO A 56 -15.59 10.04 -8.58
C PRO A 56 -14.56 10.24 -9.70
N VAL A 57 -15.06 10.28 -10.94
CA VAL A 57 -14.31 10.55 -12.18
C VAL A 57 -15.06 11.60 -13.00
N ALA A 58 -14.35 12.35 -13.85
CA ALA A 58 -14.93 13.29 -14.80
C ALA A 58 -14.31 13.14 -16.19
N PRO A 59 -15.06 13.32 -17.29
CA PRO A 59 -14.49 13.34 -18.62
C PRO A 59 -13.43 14.45 -18.77
N LEU A 60 -12.27 14.14 -19.34
CA LEU A 60 -11.30 15.13 -19.82
C LEU A 60 -11.58 15.40 -21.29
N LEU A 61 -11.70 16.67 -21.67
CA LEU A 61 -12.19 17.08 -22.99
C LEU A 61 -11.11 17.82 -23.79
N ARG A 62 -11.09 17.57 -25.11
CA ARG A 62 -10.46 18.40 -26.13
C ARG A 62 -11.55 18.90 -27.07
N GLY A 63 -11.92 20.17 -26.93
CA GLY A 63 -13.15 20.71 -27.53
C GLY A 63 -14.39 20.00 -26.98
N SER A 64 -15.16 19.37 -27.86
CA SER A 64 -16.32 18.53 -27.52
C SER A 64 -15.97 17.07 -27.24
N ASP A 65 -14.75 16.64 -27.60
CA ASP A 65 -14.40 15.23 -27.63
C ASP A 65 -13.79 14.81 -26.29
N ARG A 66 -14.29 13.71 -25.72
CA ARG A 66 -13.66 13.10 -24.53
C ARG A 66 -12.38 12.40 -24.97
N ILE A 67 -11.26 12.82 -24.38
CA ILE A 67 -9.95 12.19 -24.60
C ILE A 67 -9.58 11.21 -23.47
N GLY A 68 -10.22 11.31 -22.31
CA GLY A 68 -9.99 10.40 -21.18
C GLY A 68 -10.85 10.72 -19.97
N TRP A 69 -10.44 10.19 -18.82
CA TRP A 69 -11.09 10.36 -17.53
C TRP A 69 -10.11 10.94 -16.51
N ALA A 70 -10.49 12.03 -15.86
CA ALA A 70 -9.76 12.67 -14.79
C ALA A 70 -10.29 12.25 -13.42
N PHE A 71 -9.39 11.98 -12.48
CA PHE A 71 -9.71 11.57 -11.12
C PHE A 71 -8.61 11.97 -10.12
N ILE A 72 -8.87 11.85 -8.82
CA ILE A 72 -7.89 12.13 -7.75
C ILE A 72 -7.49 10.82 -7.07
N THR A 73 -6.19 10.56 -6.96
CA THR A 73 -5.67 9.30 -6.39
C THR A 73 -6.22 8.99 -5.00
N SER A 74 -6.32 9.99 -4.13
CA SER A 74 -6.82 9.87 -2.75
C SER A 74 -8.33 9.58 -2.63
N ASP A 75 -9.10 9.66 -3.72
CA ASP A 75 -10.50 9.23 -3.74
C ASP A 75 -10.63 7.70 -3.89
N PHE A 76 -9.53 7.00 -4.22
CA PHE A 76 -9.54 5.57 -4.53
C PHE A 76 -8.60 4.74 -3.66
N VAL A 77 -7.46 5.29 -3.24
CA VAL A 77 -6.43 4.56 -2.48
C VAL A 77 -5.82 5.44 -1.39
N GLY A 78 -5.17 4.81 -0.40
CA GLY A 78 -4.43 5.53 0.65
C GLY A 78 -3.19 6.23 0.09
N THR A 79 -3.11 7.56 0.20
CA THR A 79 -2.00 8.37 -0.35
C THR A 79 -1.20 9.12 0.71
N THR A 80 -1.20 8.63 1.94
CA THR A 80 -0.64 9.35 3.07
C THR A 80 0.87 9.11 3.23
N GLY A 81 1.66 10.17 3.11
CA GLY A 81 3.13 10.17 3.29
C GLY A 81 3.58 10.57 4.71
N TYR A 82 4.74 11.21 4.83
CA TYR A 82 5.33 11.60 6.12
C TYR A 82 4.45 12.54 6.92
N SER A 83 3.72 13.44 6.26
CA SER A 83 2.88 14.44 6.93
C SER A 83 1.68 13.84 7.68
N GLY A 84 1.33 12.58 7.39
CA GLY A 84 0.09 11.99 7.89
C GLY A 84 -1.17 12.54 7.24
N LYS A 85 -1.03 13.41 6.22
CA LYS A 85 -2.13 13.91 5.39
C LYS A 85 -2.06 13.30 3.98
N PRO A 86 -3.20 13.16 3.27
CA PRO A 86 -3.21 12.68 1.90
C PRO A 86 -2.38 13.56 0.96
N ILE A 87 -1.69 12.92 0.02
CA ILE A 87 -1.11 13.56 -1.16
C ILE A 87 -2.13 13.42 -2.29
N HIS A 88 -2.54 14.53 -2.87
CA HIS A 88 -3.54 14.55 -3.94
C HIS A 88 -2.84 14.74 -5.28
N ILE A 89 -2.92 13.71 -6.12
CA ILE A 89 -2.50 13.76 -7.51
C ILE A 89 -3.77 13.65 -8.37
N MET A 90 -3.93 14.57 -9.31
CA MET A 90 -4.90 14.43 -10.38
C MET A 90 -4.28 13.61 -11.51
N VAL A 91 -4.98 12.58 -11.97
CA VAL A 91 -4.52 11.66 -13.01
C VAL A 91 -5.56 11.64 -14.13
N ALA A 92 -5.10 11.60 -15.38
CA ALA A 92 -5.92 11.36 -16.56
C ALA A 92 -5.56 10.02 -17.20
N VAL A 93 -6.58 9.21 -17.53
CA VAL A 93 -6.42 7.93 -18.24
C VAL A 93 -7.31 7.88 -19.49
N ASP A 94 -6.83 7.30 -20.58
CA ASP A 94 -7.63 7.08 -21.80
C ASP A 94 -8.45 5.79 -21.75
N ASP A 95 -9.22 5.53 -22.82
CA ASP A 95 -10.08 4.36 -22.92
C ASP A 95 -9.29 3.03 -23.06
N ASP A 96 -7.99 3.10 -23.40
CA ASP A 96 -7.04 1.98 -23.44
C ASP A 96 -6.29 1.79 -22.10
N ALA A 97 -6.70 2.51 -21.05
CA ALA A 97 -6.07 2.52 -19.73
C ALA A 97 -4.61 3.02 -19.73
N ARG A 98 -4.24 3.90 -20.66
CA ARG A 98 -2.94 4.59 -20.63
C ARG A 98 -3.04 5.89 -19.86
N ILE A 99 -2.00 6.19 -19.07
CA ILE A 99 -1.90 7.48 -18.36
C ILE A 99 -1.61 8.60 -19.38
N LEU A 100 -2.55 9.54 -19.51
CA LEU A 100 -2.40 10.72 -20.37
C LEU A 100 -1.67 11.88 -19.69
N GLY A 101 -1.77 11.96 -18.35
CA GLY A 101 -1.26 13.08 -17.60
C GLY A 101 -1.38 12.90 -16.10
N VAL A 102 -0.46 13.51 -15.36
CA VAL A 102 -0.45 13.54 -13.89
C VAL A 102 -0.15 14.94 -13.41
N SER A 103 -0.81 15.37 -12.33
CA SER A 103 -0.63 16.71 -11.75
C SER A 103 -0.67 16.64 -10.24
N LEU A 104 0.40 17.09 -9.59
CA LEU A 104 0.42 17.30 -8.14
C LEU A 104 -0.45 18.52 -7.81
N VAL A 105 -1.65 18.28 -7.27
CA VAL A 105 -2.64 19.34 -6.98
C VAL A 105 -2.65 19.78 -5.52
N HIS A 106 -2.28 18.90 -4.58
CA HIS A 106 -2.10 19.28 -3.18
C HIS A 106 -1.23 18.28 -2.42
N HIS A 107 -0.35 18.77 -1.54
CA HIS A 107 0.33 17.95 -0.55
C HIS A 107 0.67 18.77 0.70
N SER A 108 0.93 18.08 1.82
CA SER A 108 1.42 18.67 3.07
C SER A 108 2.78 18.11 3.51
N GLU A 109 3.48 17.44 2.59
CA GLU A 109 4.76 16.78 2.86
C GLU A 109 5.86 17.82 3.19
N PRO A 110 6.73 17.56 4.18
CA PRO A 110 7.78 18.49 4.60
C PRO A 110 8.98 18.58 3.64
N ILE A 111 8.82 18.15 2.38
CA ILE A 111 9.87 18.10 1.36
C ILE A 111 10.43 19.48 0.99
N VAL A 112 9.58 20.51 0.98
CA VAL A 112 10.03 21.90 0.78
C VAL A 112 10.84 22.39 1.97
N LEU A 113 10.51 21.95 3.19
CA LEU A 113 11.23 22.33 4.42
C LEU A 113 12.65 21.77 4.45
N ILE A 114 12.88 20.62 3.81
CA ILE A 114 14.22 20.02 3.64
C ILE A 114 14.93 20.50 2.36
N GLY A 115 14.38 21.51 1.68
CA GLY A 115 15.02 22.17 0.54
C GLY A 115 14.78 21.53 -0.83
N ILE A 116 13.86 20.57 -0.95
CA ILE A 116 13.49 19.96 -2.23
C ILE A 116 12.35 20.77 -2.85
N PRO A 117 12.56 21.43 -4.01
CA PRO A 117 11.51 22.19 -4.66
C PRO A 117 10.46 21.27 -5.28
N GLU A 118 9.20 21.71 -5.26
CA GLU A 118 8.06 20.94 -5.79
C GLU A 118 8.21 20.61 -7.29
N SER A 119 8.93 21.44 -8.06
CA SER A 119 9.24 21.16 -9.47
C SER A 119 9.96 19.83 -9.67
N ARG A 120 10.80 19.39 -8.73
CA ARG A 120 11.49 18.11 -8.79
C ARG A 120 10.54 16.93 -8.64
N ILE A 121 9.49 17.09 -7.83
CA ILE A 121 8.41 16.08 -7.70
C ILE A 121 7.65 16.00 -9.01
N ARG A 122 7.26 17.15 -9.58
CA ARG A 122 6.57 17.20 -10.87
C ARG A 122 7.39 16.53 -11.98
N GLU A 123 8.70 16.77 -12.01
CA GLU A 123 9.64 16.11 -12.91
C GLU A 123 9.68 14.59 -12.68
N SER A 124 9.81 14.15 -11.42
CA SER A 124 9.84 12.73 -11.04
C SER A 124 8.57 11.99 -11.48
N ILE A 125 7.39 12.53 -11.20
CA ILE A 125 6.11 11.85 -11.52
C ILE A 125 5.76 11.92 -13.01
N SER A 126 6.39 12.81 -13.79
CA SER A 126 6.12 12.92 -15.22
C SER A 126 6.45 11.64 -15.99
N GLY A 127 7.36 10.80 -15.46
CA GLY A 127 7.66 9.47 -16.01
C GLY A 127 6.50 8.47 -15.96
N GLN A 128 5.41 8.78 -15.24
CA GLN A 128 4.21 7.94 -15.21
C GLN A 128 3.36 8.08 -16.49
N VAL A 129 3.54 9.16 -17.28
CA VAL A 129 2.77 9.39 -18.50
C VAL A 129 3.13 8.35 -19.57
N GLY A 130 2.12 7.74 -20.17
CA GLY A 130 2.24 6.71 -21.20
C GLY A 130 2.21 5.27 -20.69
N ILE A 131 2.29 5.06 -19.37
CA ILE A 131 2.18 3.73 -18.76
C ILE A 131 0.85 3.09 -19.12
N ASP A 132 0.93 1.81 -19.49
CA ASP A 132 -0.21 0.94 -19.73
C ASP A 132 -0.66 0.28 -18.42
N LEU A 133 -1.77 0.77 -17.87
CA LEU A 133 -2.27 0.25 -16.59
C LEU A 133 -2.90 -1.14 -16.74
N ALA A 134 -3.33 -1.52 -17.95
CA ALA A 134 -3.84 -2.86 -18.20
C ALA A 134 -2.71 -3.89 -18.22
N ASP A 135 -1.59 -3.57 -18.85
CA ASP A 135 -0.39 -4.41 -18.81
C ASP A 135 0.14 -4.57 -17.38
N LEU A 136 0.29 -3.45 -16.66
CA LEU A 136 0.73 -3.45 -15.26
C LEU A 136 -0.20 -4.28 -14.35
N ALA A 137 -1.52 -4.18 -14.53
CA ALA A 137 -2.49 -4.97 -13.77
C ALA A 137 -2.38 -6.49 -14.04
N ASN A 138 -1.83 -6.88 -15.19
CA ASN A 138 -1.61 -8.28 -15.59
C ASN A 138 -0.19 -8.78 -15.26
N GLY A 139 0.59 -8.01 -14.50
CA GLY A 139 1.93 -8.39 -14.06
C GLY A 139 3.06 -7.95 -14.99
N GLY A 140 2.81 -7.00 -15.89
CA GLY A 140 3.86 -6.29 -16.60
C GLY A 140 4.79 -5.55 -15.63
N ASP A 141 6.01 -5.25 -16.09
CA ASP A 141 7.00 -4.55 -15.27
C ASP A 141 6.54 -3.12 -14.97
N GLY A 142 6.66 -2.73 -13.70
CA GLY A 142 6.43 -1.34 -13.28
C GLY A 142 7.52 -0.41 -13.84
N PRO A 143 7.23 0.90 -13.97
CA PRO A 143 8.25 1.86 -14.38
C PRO A 143 9.40 1.90 -13.37
N GLU A 144 10.61 2.24 -13.84
CA GLU A 144 11.73 2.52 -12.95
C GLU A 144 11.38 3.65 -11.97
N LEU A 145 11.68 3.43 -10.69
CA LEU A 145 11.39 4.42 -9.65
C LEU A 145 12.37 5.60 -9.73
N ASN A 146 11.89 6.75 -10.20
CA ASN A 146 12.66 7.99 -10.20
C ASN A 146 12.59 8.70 -8.85
N ILE A 147 13.32 8.19 -7.87
CA ILE A 147 13.26 8.70 -6.50
C ILE A 147 14.14 9.94 -6.28
N ILE A 148 13.55 10.94 -5.64
CA ILE A 148 14.27 12.12 -5.13
C ILE A 148 14.83 11.81 -3.73
N SER A 149 16.14 11.96 -3.56
CA SER A 149 16.77 11.82 -2.26
C SER A 149 16.21 12.78 -1.23
N GLY A 150 15.97 12.29 -0.02
CA GLY A 150 15.29 13.03 1.05
C GLY A 150 13.77 13.03 0.93
N ALA A 151 13.20 12.65 -0.21
CA ALA A 151 11.75 12.53 -0.44
C ALA A 151 11.35 11.12 -0.92
N THR A 152 12.18 10.10 -0.66
CA THR A 152 11.98 8.72 -1.13
C THR A 152 10.58 8.21 -0.88
N VAL A 153 10.10 8.25 0.37
CA VAL A 153 8.79 7.68 0.66
C VAL A 153 7.66 8.50 0.07
N THR A 154 7.79 9.82 0.05
CA THR A 154 6.82 10.69 -0.59
C THR A 154 6.67 10.34 -2.08
N ILE A 155 7.78 10.17 -2.80
CA ILE A 155 7.76 9.78 -4.22
C ILE A 155 7.16 8.39 -4.40
N MET A 156 7.56 7.41 -3.59
CA MET A 156 6.99 6.06 -3.67
C MET A 156 5.49 6.03 -3.37
N VAL A 157 5.01 6.81 -2.41
CA VAL A 157 3.58 6.95 -2.14
C VAL A 157 2.87 7.54 -3.35
N ILE A 158 3.46 8.54 -4.00
CA ILE A 158 2.88 9.15 -5.18
C ILE A 158 2.82 8.14 -6.33
N ASP A 159 3.93 7.51 -6.70
CA ASP A 159 4.01 6.56 -7.81
C ASP A 159 3.04 5.38 -7.62
N ASP A 160 3.07 4.75 -6.44
CA ASP A 160 2.17 3.66 -6.07
C ASP A 160 0.70 4.11 -6.09
N SER A 161 0.41 5.32 -5.61
CA SER A 161 -0.95 5.84 -5.62
C SER A 161 -1.47 6.06 -7.04
N ILE A 162 -0.65 6.61 -7.94
CA ILE A 162 -1.02 6.84 -9.35
C ILE A 162 -1.35 5.52 -10.03
N GLN A 163 -0.47 4.52 -9.89
CA GLN A 163 -0.65 3.23 -10.53
C GLN A 163 -1.87 2.48 -10.01
N ARG A 164 -2.01 2.34 -8.68
CA ARG A 164 -3.12 1.59 -8.08
C ARG A 164 -4.47 2.23 -8.31
N SER A 165 -4.58 3.55 -8.11
CA SER A 165 -5.83 4.25 -8.36
C SER A 165 -6.17 4.24 -9.85
N GLY A 166 -5.17 4.34 -10.73
CA GLY A 166 -5.33 4.17 -12.18
C GLY A 166 -5.92 2.80 -12.54
N ILE A 167 -5.34 1.71 -12.03
CA ILE A 167 -5.85 0.34 -12.23
C ILE A 167 -7.28 0.22 -11.68
N ARG A 168 -7.53 0.73 -10.48
CA ARG A 168 -8.87 0.72 -9.85
C ARG A 168 -9.90 1.45 -10.72
N VAL A 169 -9.57 2.63 -11.23
CA VAL A 169 -10.44 3.42 -12.11
C VAL A 169 -10.65 2.71 -13.45
N ALA A 170 -9.60 2.17 -14.05
CA ALA A 170 -9.68 1.44 -15.31
C ALA A 170 -10.61 0.22 -15.19
N ARG A 171 -10.53 -0.54 -14.08
CA ARG A 171 -11.46 -1.63 -13.78
C ARG A 171 -12.90 -1.15 -13.63
N LEU A 172 -13.14 -0.09 -12.85
CA LEU A 172 -14.49 0.46 -12.62
C LEU A 172 -15.15 0.98 -13.91
N LEU A 173 -14.37 1.51 -14.84
CA LEU A 173 -14.85 2.07 -16.10
C LEU A 173 -14.80 1.10 -17.29
N GLY A 174 -14.16 -0.07 -17.15
CA GLY A 174 -14.01 -1.03 -18.23
C GLY A 174 -12.94 -0.65 -19.27
N LEU A 175 -11.90 0.09 -18.87
CA LEU A 175 -10.86 0.64 -19.75
C LEU A 175 -9.77 -0.38 -20.04
N GLY A 176 -9.17 -0.36 -21.23
CA GLY A 176 -8.04 -1.23 -21.58
C GLY A 176 -8.35 -2.73 -21.49
N GLY A 177 -9.63 -3.13 -21.59
CA GLY A 177 -10.06 -4.51 -21.40
C GLY A 177 -10.06 -5.00 -19.94
N LEU A 178 -9.72 -4.12 -18.99
CA LEU A 178 -9.92 -4.39 -17.58
C LEU A 178 -11.41 -4.39 -17.26
N SER A 179 -11.81 -5.20 -16.31
CA SER A 179 -13.17 -5.21 -15.78
C SER A 179 -13.10 -5.02 -14.27
N ALA A 180 -14.16 -4.47 -13.68
CA ALA A 180 -14.38 -4.57 -12.24
C ALA A 180 -14.14 -6.04 -11.89
N GLN A 181 -13.22 -6.31 -10.95
CA GLN A 181 -12.92 -7.69 -10.54
C GLN A 181 -14.25 -8.41 -10.44
N ALA A 182 -14.51 -9.36 -11.34
CA ALA A 182 -15.72 -10.15 -11.27
C ALA A 182 -15.77 -10.64 -9.84
N GLU A 183 -16.91 -10.51 -9.14
CA GLU A 183 -17.09 -11.15 -7.84
C GLU A 183 -16.51 -12.54 -8.00
N GLN A 184 -15.44 -12.86 -7.24
CA GLN A 184 -14.66 -14.06 -7.50
C GLN A 184 -15.64 -15.21 -7.66
N SER A 185 -15.78 -15.74 -8.88
CA SER A 185 -16.80 -16.75 -9.20
C SER A 185 -16.35 -18.14 -8.73
N GLY A 186 -15.55 -18.17 -7.67
CA GLY A 186 -14.98 -19.35 -7.05
C GLY A 186 -15.33 -19.42 -5.55
N PRO A 187 -14.87 -20.46 -4.86
CA PRO A 187 -15.08 -20.58 -3.42
C PRO A 187 -14.43 -19.40 -2.71
N ARG A 188 -15.21 -18.68 -1.90
CA ARG A 188 -14.69 -17.70 -0.94
C ARG A 188 -14.14 -18.45 0.26
N PHE A 189 -12.94 -18.08 0.69
CA PHE A 189 -12.33 -18.62 1.90
C PHE A 189 -12.71 -17.73 3.07
N ASP A 190 -12.84 -18.34 4.25
CA ASP A 190 -13.01 -17.63 5.51
C ASP A 190 -11.97 -18.16 6.49
N ILE A 191 -11.60 -17.32 7.45
CA ILE A 191 -10.64 -17.71 8.48
C ILE A 191 -11.34 -18.69 9.41
N ASN A 192 -10.73 -19.88 9.59
CA ASN A 192 -11.16 -20.79 10.64
C ASN A 192 -10.37 -20.49 11.93
N PRO A 193 -10.97 -19.82 12.94
CA PRO A 193 -10.26 -19.43 14.16
C PRO A 193 -9.94 -20.60 15.08
N GLU A 194 -10.52 -21.78 14.85
CA GLU A 194 -10.35 -22.98 15.70
C GLU A 194 -9.14 -23.83 15.32
N ILE A 195 -8.52 -23.56 14.16
CA ILE A 195 -7.35 -24.31 13.70
C ILE A 195 -6.11 -23.84 14.45
N ALA A 196 -5.42 -24.78 15.09
CA ALA A 196 -4.09 -24.56 15.64
C ALA A 196 -3.05 -24.48 14.53
N ALA A 197 -2.08 -23.56 14.68
CA ALA A 197 -0.90 -23.54 13.85
C ALA A 197 0.07 -24.68 14.23
N PRO A 198 1.01 -25.07 13.36
CA PRO A 198 2.10 -25.96 13.74
C PRO A 198 2.92 -25.39 14.90
N ASP A 199 3.34 -26.24 15.83
CA ASP A 199 4.03 -25.87 17.08
C ASP A 199 5.55 -25.64 16.92
N SER A 200 6.07 -25.77 15.69
CA SER A 200 7.47 -25.55 15.38
C SER A 200 7.66 -24.58 14.22
N TRP A 201 8.69 -23.74 14.31
CA TRP A 201 9.03 -22.76 13.27
C TRP A 201 9.33 -23.44 11.93
N PHE A 202 9.91 -24.64 11.97
CA PHE A 202 10.20 -25.44 10.80
C PHE A 202 8.91 -25.86 10.08
N ASP A 203 7.92 -26.37 10.84
CA ASP A 203 6.65 -26.83 10.26
C ASP A 203 5.81 -25.66 9.75
N MET A 204 5.81 -24.52 10.47
CA MET A 204 5.16 -23.29 10.00
C MET A 204 5.75 -22.76 8.69
N LEU A 205 7.06 -22.91 8.47
CA LEU A 205 7.69 -22.59 7.18
C LEU A 205 7.30 -23.60 6.10
N GLY A 206 7.18 -24.89 6.49
CA GLY A 206 6.85 -25.99 5.60
C GLY A 206 5.44 -25.91 5.04
N ASP A 207 4.45 -25.56 5.86
CA ASP A 207 3.05 -25.45 5.45
C ASP A 207 2.67 -24.07 4.91
N GLY A 208 3.47 -23.04 5.21
CA GLY A 208 3.27 -21.68 4.74
C GLY A 208 2.55 -20.75 5.73
N THR A 209 2.25 -21.22 6.94
CA THR A 209 1.77 -20.39 8.06
C THR A 209 2.72 -19.21 8.32
N MET A 210 4.03 -19.49 8.22
CA MET A 210 5.12 -18.52 8.17
C MET A 210 5.74 -18.55 6.77
N ARG A 211 5.99 -17.40 6.16
CA ARG A 211 6.74 -17.30 4.90
C ARG A 211 8.10 -16.66 5.15
N ARG A 212 9.10 -17.06 4.36
CA ARG A 212 10.47 -16.56 4.41
C ARG A 212 10.94 -16.16 3.02
N MET A 213 11.63 -15.03 2.93
CA MET A 213 12.46 -14.65 1.80
C MET A 213 13.89 -14.44 2.29
N THR A 214 14.84 -15.08 1.63
CA THR A 214 16.27 -14.85 1.85
C THR A 214 16.85 -14.13 0.64
N LEU A 215 17.50 -12.99 0.88
CA LEU A 215 18.28 -12.29 -0.13
C LEU A 215 19.75 -12.35 0.27
N GLU A 216 20.58 -12.73 -0.68
CA GLU A 216 22.03 -12.72 -0.56
C GLU A 216 22.64 -11.49 -1.26
N VAL A 217 23.84 -11.10 -0.84
CA VAL A 217 24.56 -9.95 -1.39
C VAL A 217 24.73 -10.05 -2.91
N GLY A 218 25.01 -11.25 -3.43
CA GLY A 218 25.13 -11.50 -4.87
C GLY A 218 23.83 -11.23 -5.63
N GLN A 219 22.68 -11.63 -5.07
CA GLN A 219 21.37 -11.40 -5.67
C GLN A 219 21.02 -9.91 -5.70
N VAL A 220 21.34 -9.19 -4.62
CA VAL A 220 21.14 -7.73 -4.56
C VAL A 220 22.03 -7.02 -5.58
N ASN A 221 23.31 -7.40 -5.69
CA ASN A 221 24.20 -6.84 -6.70
C ASN A 221 23.67 -7.07 -8.13
N ALA A 222 23.24 -8.29 -8.45
CA ALA A 222 22.65 -8.60 -9.76
C ALA A 222 21.39 -7.78 -10.05
N ALA A 223 20.50 -7.60 -9.06
CA ALA A 223 19.29 -6.79 -9.23
C ALA A 223 19.60 -5.32 -9.56
N PHE A 224 20.63 -4.74 -8.93
CA PHE A 224 21.08 -3.38 -9.23
C PHE A 224 21.86 -3.25 -10.54
N GLU A 225 22.54 -4.30 -10.99
CA GLU A 225 23.21 -4.34 -12.30
C GLU A 225 22.20 -4.41 -13.46
N ALA A 226 21.01 -4.96 -13.20
CA ALA A 226 19.92 -4.99 -14.17
C ALA A 226 19.22 -3.63 -14.36
N LEU A 227 19.46 -2.65 -13.49
CA LEU A 227 18.96 -1.29 -13.64
C LEU A 227 19.81 -0.52 -14.67
N ASP A 228 19.20 0.38 -15.44
CA ASP A 228 19.91 1.27 -16.39
C ASP A 228 20.62 2.45 -15.66
N ASP A 229 21.25 2.17 -14.50
CA ASP A 229 22.05 3.13 -13.74
C ASP A 229 23.49 2.62 -13.50
N PRO A 230 24.49 3.08 -14.28
CA PRO A 230 25.87 2.62 -14.13
C PRO A 230 26.51 3.07 -12.80
N ARG A 231 25.91 4.02 -12.06
CA ARG A 231 26.37 4.38 -10.71
C ARG A 231 26.06 3.29 -9.70
N ALA A 232 24.97 2.54 -9.88
CA ALA A 232 24.57 1.45 -8.99
C ALA A 232 25.59 0.31 -9.03
N ALA A 233 26.07 -0.07 -10.22
CA ALA A 233 27.13 -1.07 -10.39
C ALA A 233 28.45 -0.65 -9.71
N ARG A 234 28.83 0.64 -9.81
CA ARG A 234 30.05 1.17 -9.15
C ARG A 234 29.99 1.16 -7.62
N ARG A 235 28.80 1.01 -7.05
CA ARG A 235 28.55 0.99 -5.60
C ARG A 235 28.03 -0.37 -5.13
N ALA A 236 28.39 -1.44 -5.86
CA ALA A 236 28.11 -2.81 -5.45
C ALA A 236 28.58 -3.09 -4.02
N LEU A 237 27.79 -3.91 -3.32
CA LEU A 237 28.14 -4.41 -2.00
C LEU A 237 29.41 -5.26 -2.09
N THR A 238 30.29 -5.14 -1.10
CA THR A 238 31.63 -5.75 -1.11
C THR A 238 31.73 -7.03 -0.27
N ASP A 239 30.71 -7.33 0.53
CA ASP A 239 30.61 -8.58 1.27
C ASP A 239 30.58 -9.79 0.31
N PRO A 240 30.99 -10.99 0.77
CA PRO A 240 30.93 -12.21 -0.05
C PRO A 240 29.52 -12.44 -0.64
N PRO A 241 29.39 -12.89 -1.91
CA PRO A 241 28.10 -13.03 -2.58
C PRO A 241 27.06 -13.85 -1.81
N GLU A 242 27.50 -14.90 -1.12
CA GLU A 242 26.69 -15.82 -0.30
C GLU A 242 26.30 -15.24 1.08
N THR A 243 26.79 -14.05 1.42
CA THR A 243 26.44 -13.40 2.68
C THR A 243 24.96 -13.05 2.67
N THR A 244 24.24 -13.47 3.72
CA THR A 244 22.84 -13.11 3.91
C THR A 244 22.70 -11.60 4.05
N TYR A 245 22.10 -10.98 3.03
CA TYR A 245 21.74 -9.57 3.07
C TYR A 245 20.55 -9.36 4.00
N ILE A 246 19.49 -10.16 3.84
CA ILE A 246 18.36 -10.23 4.76
C ILE A 246 17.65 -11.59 4.67
N ASP A 247 17.32 -12.16 5.82
CA ASP A 247 16.21 -13.10 5.96
C ASP A 247 15.01 -12.34 6.49
N LEU A 248 13.96 -12.29 5.68
CA LEU A 248 12.69 -11.65 6.01
C LEU A 248 11.62 -12.71 6.22
N TYR A 249 10.92 -12.64 7.35
CA TYR A 249 9.84 -13.54 7.73
C TYR A 249 8.53 -12.78 7.84
N ALA A 250 7.41 -13.40 7.47
CA ALA A 250 6.09 -12.81 7.64
C ALA A 250 5.02 -13.86 7.96
N ALA A 251 4.08 -13.51 8.86
CA ALA A 251 2.91 -14.32 9.21
C ALA A 251 1.71 -13.44 9.58
N GLN A 252 0.49 -13.90 9.30
CA GLN A 252 -0.74 -13.19 9.64
C GLN A 252 -1.18 -13.52 11.08
N VAL A 253 -0.54 -12.88 12.06
CA VAL A 253 -0.74 -13.14 13.50
C VAL A 253 -2.09 -12.69 14.05
N SER A 254 -2.91 -11.99 13.26
CA SER A 254 -4.32 -11.78 13.63
C SER A 254 -5.16 -13.06 13.56
N VAL A 255 -4.72 -14.09 12.83
CA VAL A 255 -5.33 -15.43 12.88
C VAL A 255 -5.02 -16.08 14.23
N PRO A 256 -6.02 -16.51 15.02
CA PRO A 256 -5.81 -16.94 16.40
C PRO A 256 -4.74 -18.03 16.60
N GLY A 257 -4.81 -19.12 15.84
CA GLY A 257 -3.83 -20.20 15.94
C GLY A 257 -2.40 -19.72 15.65
N ILE A 258 -2.23 -18.87 14.64
CA ILE A 258 -0.92 -18.32 14.25
C ILE A 258 -0.40 -17.35 15.30
N GLY A 259 -1.24 -16.41 15.75
CA GLY A 259 -0.86 -15.39 16.70
C GLY A 259 -0.45 -15.95 18.06
N GLN A 260 -1.21 -16.93 18.56
CA GLN A 260 -0.87 -17.61 19.81
C GLN A 260 0.47 -18.36 19.73
N GLU A 261 0.73 -19.02 18.60
CA GLU A 261 1.97 -19.77 18.40
C GLU A 261 3.19 -18.85 18.23
N VAL A 262 3.07 -17.78 17.44
CA VAL A 262 4.18 -16.85 17.17
C VAL A 262 4.52 -15.99 18.38
N MET A 263 3.50 -15.51 19.08
CA MET A 263 3.66 -14.45 20.10
C MET A 263 3.50 -14.98 21.52
N GLY A 264 2.92 -16.18 21.69
CA GLY A 264 2.48 -16.70 22.97
C GLY A 264 1.14 -16.12 23.41
N ALA A 265 0.42 -16.86 24.26
CA ALA A 265 -0.94 -16.51 24.66
C ALA A 265 -1.09 -15.11 25.30
N ALA A 266 -0.11 -14.69 26.12
CA ALA A 266 -0.17 -13.39 26.79
C ALA A 266 0.00 -12.23 25.80
N GLU A 267 0.96 -12.33 24.88
CA GLU A 267 1.19 -11.26 23.90
C GLU A 267 0.11 -11.26 22.80
N TYR A 268 -0.47 -12.42 22.48
CA TYR A 268 -1.65 -12.50 21.62
C TYR A 268 -2.88 -11.83 22.25
N ALA A 269 -3.08 -11.94 23.57
CA ALA A 269 -4.12 -11.18 24.25
C ALA A 269 -3.87 -9.67 24.14
N ASN A 270 -2.63 -9.21 24.34
CA ASN A 270 -2.25 -7.81 24.16
C ASN A 270 -2.45 -7.30 22.72
N LEU A 271 -2.25 -8.16 21.72
CA LEU A 271 -2.55 -7.88 20.31
C LEU A 271 -4.06 -7.69 20.12
N THR A 272 -4.86 -8.63 20.61
CA THR A 272 -6.32 -8.59 20.47
C THR A 272 -6.91 -7.33 21.10
N ASP A 273 -6.42 -6.94 22.28
CA ASP A 273 -6.84 -5.69 22.97
C ASP A 273 -6.44 -4.41 22.21
N TRP A 274 -5.48 -4.50 21.28
CA TRP A 274 -4.99 -3.35 20.50
C TRP A 274 -5.71 -3.15 19.18
N LEU A 275 -6.20 -4.24 18.59
CA LEU A 275 -6.90 -4.22 17.32
C LEU A 275 -8.32 -3.68 17.51
N ASN A 276 -8.74 -2.77 16.62
CA ASN A 276 -10.15 -2.42 16.55
C ASN A 276 -10.91 -3.49 15.76
N GLU A 277 -12.24 -3.39 15.77
CA GLU A 277 -13.10 -4.26 14.98
C GLU A 277 -12.74 -4.17 13.48
N GLY A 278 -12.46 -5.31 12.86
CA GLY A 278 -12.04 -5.41 11.46
C GLY A 278 -10.56 -5.13 11.20
N ASP A 279 -9.79 -4.70 12.19
CA ASP A 279 -8.34 -4.57 12.03
C ASP A 279 -7.67 -5.94 11.97
N HIS A 280 -6.63 -6.04 11.15
CA HIS A 280 -5.78 -7.22 11.06
C HIS A 280 -4.37 -6.90 11.53
N ALA A 281 -3.56 -7.94 11.66
CA ALA A 281 -2.15 -7.81 12.01
C ALA A 281 -1.28 -8.86 11.34
N ILE A 282 -0.07 -8.43 10.98
CA ILE A 282 1.02 -9.28 10.52
C ILE A 282 2.23 -9.14 11.44
N PHE A 283 2.95 -10.24 11.61
CA PHE A 283 4.30 -10.26 12.14
C PHE A 283 5.29 -10.10 10.99
N VAL A 284 6.35 -9.34 11.21
CA VAL A 284 7.52 -9.28 10.34
C VAL A 284 8.78 -9.47 11.17
N GLY A 285 9.58 -10.46 10.78
CA GLY A 285 10.85 -10.80 11.40
C GLY A 285 12.02 -10.56 10.45
N GLY A 286 13.15 -10.07 10.96
CA GLY A 286 14.32 -9.74 10.16
C GLY A 286 15.64 -10.11 10.83
N GLN A 287 16.58 -10.64 10.05
CA GLN A 287 17.99 -10.74 10.39
C GLN A 287 18.89 -10.56 9.16
N GLY A 288 20.12 -10.12 9.35
CA GLY A 288 21.11 -9.93 8.27
C GLY A 288 21.75 -8.56 8.29
N LEU A 289 22.37 -8.17 7.17
CA LEU A 289 23.01 -6.87 6.99
C LEU A 289 21.99 -5.73 6.80
N TYR A 290 20.80 -6.05 6.30
CA TYR A 290 19.76 -5.08 5.98
C TYR A 290 18.59 -5.15 6.96
N SER A 291 18.02 -3.99 7.24
CA SER A 291 16.85 -3.83 8.11
C SER A 291 15.61 -3.50 7.29
N PHE A 292 14.49 -4.15 7.59
CA PHE A 292 13.21 -3.85 6.94
C PHE A 292 12.53 -2.59 7.52
N LYS A 293 13.00 -2.10 8.68
CA LYS A 293 12.44 -0.88 9.31
C LYS A 293 12.84 0.38 8.58
N GLY A 294 14.07 0.35 8.10
CA GLY A 294 14.73 1.43 7.39
C GLY A 294 14.96 2.70 8.21
N SER A 295 15.12 3.82 7.52
CA SER A 295 15.69 5.04 8.11
C SER A 295 14.66 5.99 8.71
N GLY A 296 13.39 5.86 8.29
CA GLY A 296 12.27 6.68 8.75
C GLY A 296 11.61 6.25 10.07
N TYR A 297 12.04 5.14 10.67
CA TYR A 297 11.45 4.60 11.90
C TYR A 297 11.88 5.41 13.13
N VAL A 298 11.16 6.50 13.37
CA VAL A 298 11.20 7.35 14.57
C VAL A 298 9.76 7.65 15.01
N ARG A 299 9.54 8.26 16.18
CA ARG A 299 8.20 8.66 16.64
C ARG A 299 7.54 9.61 15.62
N GLY A 300 6.34 9.28 15.18
CA GLY A 300 5.59 9.91 14.08
C GLY A 300 6.01 9.46 12.68
N GLY A 301 6.96 8.52 12.58
CA GLY A 301 7.59 8.08 11.35
C GLY A 301 6.87 6.94 10.63
N ILE A 302 7.45 6.55 9.51
CA ILE A 302 6.93 5.51 8.62
C ILE A 302 8.00 4.45 8.37
N PHE A 303 7.55 3.23 8.09
CA PHE A 303 8.40 2.14 7.66
C PHE A 303 8.63 2.29 6.15
N ASP A 304 9.80 2.81 5.80
CA ASP A 304 10.12 3.26 4.43
C ASP A 304 10.56 2.13 3.49
N ARG A 305 10.78 0.92 4.02
CA ARG A 305 11.27 -0.23 3.25
C ARG A 305 10.29 -1.36 3.07
N ILE A 306 9.13 -1.32 3.73
CA ILE A 306 8.11 -2.36 3.57
C ILE A 306 6.74 -1.76 3.26
N VAL A 307 6.04 -2.40 2.35
CA VAL A 307 4.64 -2.12 2.03
C VAL A 307 3.92 -3.44 1.83
N LEU A 308 2.73 -3.57 2.42
CA LEU A 308 1.86 -4.70 2.12
C LEU A 308 1.02 -4.38 0.89
N ILE A 309 0.90 -5.36 -0.02
CA ILE A 309 0.18 -5.25 -1.27
C ILE A 309 -0.82 -6.40 -1.38
N GLN A 310 -2.09 -6.08 -1.62
CA GLN A 310 -3.15 -7.05 -1.90
C GLN A 310 -4.03 -6.55 -3.05
N GLY A 311 -3.86 -7.14 -4.24
CA GLY A 311 -4.50 -6.63 -5.45
C GLY A 311 -4.20 -5.14 -5.66
N ASP A 312 -5.25 -4.32 -5.68
CA ASP A 312 -5.16 -2.86 -5.88
C ASP A 312 -4.88 -2.10 -4.57
N ILE A 313 -4.85 -2.78 -3.43
CA ILE A 313 -4.67 -2.18 -2.11
C ILE A 313 -3.18 -2.18 -1.75
N SER A 314 -2.70 -1.06 -1.18
CA SER A 314 -1.44 -1.00 -0.46
C SER A 314 -1.62 -0.47 0.95
N VAL A 315 -0.88 -1.07 1.89
CA VAL A 315 -0.84 -0.66 3.29
C VAL A 315 0.59 -0.29 3.65
N ARG A 316 0.78 0.98 4.01
CA ARG A 316 2.06 1.51 4.49
C ARG A 316 2.02 1.66 5.99
N PHE A 317 3.02 1.11 6.64
CA PHE A 317 3.05 1.06 8.09
C PHE A 317 3.63 2.32 8.72
N ARG A 318 3.06 2.67 9.87
CA ARG A 318 3.46 3.82 10.70
C ARG A 318 3.79 3.36 12.11
N ASP A 319 4.51 4.19 12.83
CA ASP A 319 4.84 3.94 14.24
C ASP A 319 3.61 3.71 15.13
N ARG A 320 2.49 4.39 14.87
CA ARG A 320 1.23 4.22 15.61
C ARG A 320 0.54 2.88 15.36
N ASP A 321 0.85 2.25 14.24
CA ASP A 321 0.28 0.98 13.76
C ASP A 321 1.31 -0.15 13.92
N HIS A 322 2.24 0.04 14.86
CA HIS A 322 3.38 -0.83 15.07
C HIS A 322 3.60 -1.12 16.55
N ARG A 323 3.98 -2.36 16.85
CA ARG A 323 4.50 -2.78 18.16
C ARG A 323 5.73 -3.66 17.95
N ARG A 324 6.71 -3.53 18.84
CA ARG A 324 7.84 -4.47 18.86
C ARG A 324 7.40 -5.76 19.54
N LEU A 325 7.63 -6.90 18.88
CA LEU A 325 7.58 -8.19 19.54
C LEU A 325 8.94 -8.43 20.22
N GLY A 326 8.90 -8.91 21.46
CA GLY A 326 10.11 -9.32 22.17
C GLY A 326 10.71 -10.59 21.56
N ASP A 327 10.66 -11.68 22.32
CA ASP A 327 11.02 -12.99 21.80
C ASP A 327 9.84 -13.62 21.07
N VAL A 328 10.12 -14.30 19.96
CA VAL A 328 9.15 -15.18 19.29
C VAL A 328 8.98 -16.43 20.15
N ALA A 329 7.72 -16.82 20.40
CA ALA A 329 7.39 -17.93 21.30
C ALA A 329 7.57 -19.31 20.65
N THR A 330 7.37 -19.41 19.32
CA THR A 330 7.42 -20.66 18.56
C THR A 330 8.74 -21.40 18.73
N GLU A 331 8.66 -22.71 18.96
CA GLU A 331 9.86 -23.54 19.10
C GLU A 331 10.71 -23.55 17.83
N GLY A 332 12.03 -23.43 17.99
CA GLY A 332 12.97 -23.46 16.87
C GLY A 332 13.06 -22.17 16.05
N ALA A 333 12.39 -21.09 16.48
CA ALA A 333 12.54 -19.78 15.85
C ALA A 333 14.03 -19.34 15.85
N PRO A 334 14.54 -18.80 14.72
CA PRO A 334 15.89 -18.27 14.66
C PRO A 334 16.02 -17.03 15.56
N ARG A 335 17.25 -16.65 15.88
CA ARG A 335 17.48 -15.36 16.55
C ARG A 335 17.26 -14.22 15.57
N LEU A 336 16.13 -13.54 15.72
CA LEU A 336 15.80 -12.37 14.93
C LEU A 336 16.37 -11.11 15.57
N THR A 337 17.04 -10.27 14.78
CA THR A 337 17.50 -8.95 15.26
C THR A 337 16.36 -7.95 15.31
N GLU A 338 15.33 -8.17 14.48
CA GLU A 338 14.14 -7.34 14.35
C GLU A 338 12.89 -8.24 14.37
N SER A 339 11.90 -7.88 15.16
CA SER A 339 10.66 -8.65 15.36
C SER A 339 9.55 -7.68 15.72
N ASP A 340 8.59 -7.52 14.84
CA ASP A 340 7.65 -6.42 14.88
C ASP A 340 6.28 -6.86 14.39
N ILE A 341 5.24 -6.29 15.01
CA ILE A 341 3.85 -6.50 14.67
C ILE A 341 3.32 -5.23 14.04
N PHE A 342 2.62 -5.39 12.92
CA PHE A 342 2.05 -4.31 12.15
C PHE A 342 0.55 -4.48 12.06
N ARG A 343 -0.18 -3.44 12.48
CA ARG A 343 -1.63 -3.38 12.33
C ARG A 343 -1.98 -2.95 10.92
N ILE A 344 -3.00 -3.59 10.37
CA ILE A 344 -3.62 -3.32 9.09
C ILE A 344 -5.02 -2.80 9.40
N PRO A 345 -5.29 -1.50 9.23
CA PRO A 345 -6.59 -0.93 9.57
C PRO A 345 -7.72 -1.48 8.70
N ALA A 346 -8.91 -1.66 9.28
CA ALA A 346 -10.09 -2.17 8.57
C ALA A 346 -10.43 -1.35 7.30
N GLU A 347 -10.25 -0.03 7.36
CA GLU A 347 -10.52 0.88 6.23
C GLU A 347 -9.59 0.67 5.03
N SER A 348 -8.52 -0.10 5.17
CA SER A 348 -7.65 -0.47 4.04
C SER A 348 -8.37 -1.37 3.02
N GLY A 349 -9.44 -2.06 3.42
CA GLY A 349 -10.13 -3.06 2.60
C GLY A 349 -9.38 -4.38 2.47
N PHE A 350 -8.38 -4.62 3.33
CA PHE A 350 -7.62 -5.86 3.39
C PHE A 350 -8.53 -7.05 3.73
N ASP A 351 -8.48 -8.09 2.91
CA ASP A 351 -9.15 -9.37 3.14
C ASP A 351 -8.12 -10.38 3.69
N PRO A 352 -8.24 -10.85 4.94
CA PRO A 352 -7.25 -11.74 5.53
C PRO A 352 -7.19 -13.12 4.86
N ALA A 353 -8.25 -13.54 4.16
CA ALA A 353 -8.33 -14.84 3.51
C ALA A 353 -7.71 -14.86 2.10
N GLU A 354 -7.43 -13.69 1.53
CA GLU A 354 -6.87 -13.54 0.19
C GLU A 354 -5.34 -13.43 0.19
N PRO A 355 -4.66 -13.90 -0.88
CA PRO A 355 -3.21 -13.76 -1.00
C PRO A 355 -2.77 -12.29 -0.98
N TRP A 356 -1.66 -12.02 -0.29
CA TRP A 356 -1.02 -10.72 -0.25
C TRP A 356 0.49 -10.88 -0.37
N ARG A 357 1.22 -9.78 -0.58
CA ARG A 357 2.69 -9.80 -0.56
C ARG A 357 3.25 -8.64 0.26
N LEU A 358 4.32 -8.91 0.99
CA LEU A 358 5.13 -7.88 1.60
C LEU A 358 6.24 -7.52 0.62
N GLN A 359 6.18 -6.32 0.06
CA GLN A 359 7.23 -5.82 -0.81
C GLN A 359 8.31 -5.14 0.04
N LEU A 360 9.55 -5.60 -0.13
CA LEU A 360 10.75 -5.02 0.44
C LEU A 360 11.42 -4.11 -0.59
N LEU A 361 11.55 -2.83 -0.25
CA LEU A 361 12.37 -1.88 -1.00
C LEU A 361 13.82 -1.97 -0.53
N VAL A 362 14.72 -2.24 -1.46
CA VAL A 362 16.16 -2.22 -1.25
C VAL A 362 16.76 -1.00 -1.93
N GLN A 363 17.64 -0.30 -1.22
CA GLN A 363 18.27 0.93 -1.71
C GLN A 363 19.79 0.79 -1.75
N ARG A 364 20.42 1.51 -2.68
CA ARG A 364 21.87 1.64 -2.81
C ARG A 364 22.23 3.11 -2.97
N ASP A 365 23.11 3.63 -2.10
CA ASP A 365 23.64 4.98 -2.25
C ASP A 365 24.55 5.04 -3.49
N VAL A 366 24.15 5.82 -4.49
CA VAL A 366 24.89 5.98 -5.76
C VAL A 366 25.67 7.30 -5.84
N ALA A 367 25.27 8.30 -5.06
CA ALA A 367 26.02 9.53 -4.81
C ALA A 367 25.75 10.04 -3.38
N ALA A 368 26.33 11.19 -3.01
CA ALA A 368 26.21 11.76 -1.66
C ALA A 368 24.76 11.99 -1.21
N LEU A 369 23.89 12.34 -2.17
CA LEU A 369 22.47 12.59 -1.96
C LEU A 369 21.65 11.88 -3.05
N GLU A 370 22.07 10.71 -3.53
CA GLU A 370 21.31 9.99 -4.55
C GLU A 370 21.33 8.51 -4.25
N ARG A 371 20.19 7.86 -4.45
CA ARG A 371 19.98 6.45 -4.20
C ARG A 371 19.34 5.80 -5.41
N ALA A 372 19.80 4.61 -5.76
CA ALA A 372 19.10 3.70 -6.65
C ALA A 372 18.24 2.76 -5.79
N PHE A 373 17.16 2.25 -6.37
CA PHE A 373 16.20 1.40 -5.67
C PHE A 373 15.79 0.20 -6.52
N THR A 374 15.48 -0.90 -5.86
CA THR A 374 14.87 -2.09 -6.44
C THR A 374 13.94 -2.73 -5.40
N THR A 375 13.06 -3.62 -5.81
CA THR A 375 12.05 -4.24 -4.93
C THR A 375 12.11 -5.76 -4.98
N PHE A 376 11.83 -6.40 -3.85
CA PHE A 376 11.70 -7.84 -3.74
C PHE A 376 10.40 -8.19 -3.00
N ASP A 377 9.66 -9.18 -3.50
CA ASP A 377 8.34 -9.51 -2.98
C ASP A 377 8.36 -10.82 -2.18
N LEU A 378 7.88 -10.77 -0.94
CA LEU A 378 7.56 -11.94 -0.12
C LEU A 378 6.06 -12.22 -0.21
N GLY A 379 5.67 -13.16 -1.06
CA GLY A 379 4.29 -13.61 -1.19
C GLY A 379 3.80 -14.38 0.05
N TYR A 380 2.55 -14.17 0.42
CA TYR A 380 1.88 -14.83 1.53
C TYR A 380 0.47 -15.27 1.15
N GLN A 381 0.14 -16.49 1.56
CA GLN A 381 -1.18 -17.06 1.47
C GLN A 381 -1.33 -18.01 2.64
N LEU A 382 -2.46 -17.89 3.36
CA LEU A 382 -2.77 -18.83 4.42
C LEU A 382 -2.85 -20.27 3.87
N PRO A 383 -2.37 -21.26 4.63
CA PRO A 383 -2.63 -22.66 4.32
C PRO A 383 -4.14 -22.92 4.21
N ARG A 384 -4.53 -23.78 3.26
CA ARG A 384 -5.93 -24.09 2.94
C ARG A 384 -6.38 -25.43 3.48
#